data_AF-A0A957J575-F1
#
_entry.id   AF-A0A957J575-F1
#
_cell.length_a   1.000
_cell.length_b   1.000
_cell.length_c   1.000
_cell.angle_alpha   90.00
_cell.angle_beta   90.00
_cell.angle_gamma   90.00
#
_symmetry.space_group_name_H-M   'P 1'
#
loop_
_entity.id
_entity.type
_entity.pdbx_description
1 polymer ?
#
loop_
_entity_poly.entity_id
_entity_poly.type
_entity_poly.pdbx_seq_one_letter_code
_entity_poly.pdbx_strand_id
1 'polypeptide(L)'
;MITIYFFYGLAFFSLGLAASLQLRHDGDLPLRKQIPWLAAFGIAYAISAWLDMFQTYGTDPELNQVINLLRMILQPISGLLLLIFGWGVLTKILPLPGWTHLIPGLLIVPVAFVIAYASTTFITPSPIEIPIDIWSRYLLYLPGSFMAGIGFLRQWHEQKKRGYSEVARLMLATGIAFLFEAFVVGLVVPAAPYGPASYYNYNRTVYDAFTGDQAVSDKPFGLVNWLDYDRVLETTGLPIQFWRMLSAIAVTALVVTGLDVFDALRKRQMQQLQNERDRAQQSAITAQTAARQTAENWTDALISISRRIAELN
;
A
#
# COMPACT_ATOMS: atom_id res chain seq x y z
N MET A 1 20.93 14.89 6.30
CA MET A 1 20.51 13.50 6.07
C MET A 1 19.79 12.89 7.26
N ILE A 2 20.33 12.96 8.49
CA ILE A 2 19.70 12.42 9.72
C ILE A 2 18.25 12.88 9.91
N THR A 3 17.99 14.19 9.85
CA THR A 3 16.64 14.77 9.99
C THR A 3 15.66 14.24 8.95
N ILE A 4 16.12 13.99 7.73
CA ILE A 4 15.29 13.47 6.64
C ILE A 4 14.86 12.03 6.97
N TYR A 5 15.81 11.18 7.39
CA TYR A 5 15.51 9.80 7.79
C TYR A 5 14.58 9.75 9.02
N PHE A 6 14.72 10.67 9.97
CA PHE A 6 13.83 10.77 11.11
C PHE A 6 12.38 11.02 10.69
N PHE A 7 12.11 12.06 9.90
CA PHE A 7 10.76 12.39 9.43
C PHE A 7 10.20 11.34 8.47
N TYR A 8 11.06 10.74 7.65
CA TYR A 8 10.68 9.64 6.76
C TYR A 8 10.21 8.41 7.53
N GLY A 9 10.98 7.99 8.55
CA GLY A 9 10.59 6.92 9.45
C GLY A 9 9.34 7.26 10.25
N LEU A 10 9.22 8.51 10.73
CA LEU A 10 8.04 8.97 11.46
C LEU A 10 6.77 8.91 10.60
N ALA A 11 6.83 9.33 9.33
CA ALA A 11 5.69 9.29 8.42
C ALA A 11 5.16 7.85 8.24
N PHE A 12 6.04 6.88 7.99
CA PHE A 12 5.61 5.49 7.85
C PHE A 12 5.22 4.83 9.18
N PHE A 13 5.85 5.23 10.29
CA PHE A 13 5.45 4.78 11.62
C PHE A 13 4.03 5.25 11.95
N SER A 14 3.72 6.52 11.69
CA SER A 14 2.37 7.08 11.85
C SER A 14 1.35 6.36 10.96
N LEU A 15 1.70 6.05 9.71
CA LEU A 15 0.86 5.22 8.84
C LEU A 15 0.60 3.84 9.45
N GLY A 16 1.66 3.18 9.90
CA GLY A 16 1.58 1.85 10.52
C GLY A 16 0.72 1.82 11.77
N LEU A 17 0.85 2.84 12.62
CA LEU A 17 0.06 3.01 13.82
C LEU A 17 -1.41 3.31 13.51
N ALA A 18 -1.69 4.25 12.60
CA ALA A 18 -3.04 4.60 12.19
C ALA A 18 -3.77 3.37 11.59
N ALA A 19 -3.10 2.64 10.69
CA ALA A 19 -3.64 1.41 10.12
C ALA A 19 -3.89 0.34 11.21
N SER A 20 -2.98 0.18 12.17
CA SER A 20 -3.15 -0.77 13.29
C SER A 20 -4.35 -0.43 14.18
N LEU A 21 -4.55 0.85 14.50
CA LEU A 21 -5.69 1.31 15.29
C LEU A 21 -7.02 1.03 14.57
N GLN A 22 -7.01 1.10 13.24
CA GLN A 22 -8.22 0.84 12.47
C GLN A 22 -8.62 -0.65 12.43
N LEU A 23 -7.69 -1.57 12.68
CA LEU A 23 -8.01 -3.01 12.80
C LEU A 23 -9.04 -3.32 13.90
N ARG A 24 -9.14 -2.43 14.91
CA ARG A 24 -10.06 -2.55 16.03
C ARG A 24 -11.52 -2.26 15.69
N HIS A 25 -11.78 -1.65 14.53
CA HIS A 25 -13.15 -1.35 14.11
C HIS A 25 -13.76 -2.56 13.38
N ASP A 26 -14.78 -3.17 13.98
CA ASP A 26 -15.44 -4.36 13.42
C ASP A 26 -16.20 -4.02 12.16
N GLY A 27 -15.75 -4.49 10.99
CA GLY A 27 -16.43 -4.34 9.69
C GLY A 27 -16.00 -5.32 8.61
N ASP A 28 -16.89 -5.58 7.66
CA ASP A 28 -16.68 -6.56 6.58
C ASP A 28 -16.46 -5.86 5.22
N LEU A 29 -15.37 -5.09 5.12
CA LEU A 29 -14.95 -4.48 3.85
C LEU A 29 -13.79 -5.29 3.24
N PRO A 30 -13.75 -5.43 1.89
CA PRO A 30 -12.63 -6.09 1.20
C PRO A 30 -11.26 -5.46 1.54
N LEU A 31 -11.24 -4.15 1.82
CA LEU A 31 -10.05 -3.39 2.19
C LEU A 31 -9.53 -3.76 3.60
N ARG A 32 -10.40 -4.18 4.54
CA ARG A 32 -9.98 -4.54 5.91
C ARG A 32 -8.96 -5.67 5.92
N LYS A 33 -9.10 -6.64 5.01
CA LYS A 33 -8.15 -7.76 4.89
C LYS A 33 -6.76 -7.30 4.46
N GLN A 34 -6.63 -6.07 3.94
CA GLN A 34 -5.37 -5.48 3.49
C GLN A 34 -4.72 -4.53 4.50
N ILE A 35 -5.50 -3.97 5.43
CA ILE A 35 -5.01 -3.06 6.47
C ILE A 35 -3.87 -3.67 7.33
N PRO A 36 -3.88 -4.96 7.72
CA PRO A 36 -2.77 -5.53 8.49
C PRO A 36 -1.44 -5.49 7.73
N TRP A 37 -1.48 -5.72 6.42
CA TRP A 37 -0.28 -5.69 5.57
C TRP A 37 0.28 -4.28 5.43
N LEU A 38 -0.60 -3.28 5.29
CA LEU A 38 -0.23 -1.86 5.31
C LEU A 38 0.37 -1.44 6.66
N ALA A 39 -0.24 -1.88 7.76
CA ALA A 39 0.23 -1.60 9.11
C ALA A 39 1.63 -2.16 9.34
N ALA A 40 1.82 -3.45 9.03
CA ALA A 40 3.11 -4.12 9.13
C ALA A 40 4.16 -3.47 8.23
N PHE A 41 3.79 -3.09 6.99
CA PHE A 41 4.66 -2.37 6.08
C PHE A 41 5.14 -1.04 6.69
N GLY A 42 4.23 -0.19 7.16
CA GLY A 42 4.58 1.11 7.73
C GLY A 42 5.54 0.98 8.92
N ILE A 43 5.31 0.02 9.81
CA ILE A 43 6.19 -0.24 10.96
C ILE A 43 7.56 -0.77 10.51
N ALA A 44 7.59 -1.80 9.66
CA ALA A 44 8.85 -2.39 9.18
C ALA A 44 9.70 -1.36 8.44
N TYR A 45 9.07 -0.56 7.58
CA TYR A 45 9.76 0.46 6.81
C TYR A 45 10.26 1.61 7.69
N ALA A 46 9.49 2.02 8.70
CA ALA A 46 9.92 3.04 9.66
C ALA A 46 11.17 2.62 10.45
N ILE A 47 11.20 1.37 10.90
CA ILE A 47 12.37 0.82 11.59
C ILE A 47 13.58 0.82 10.64
N SER A 48 13.40 0.44 9.37
CA SER A 48 14.48 0.50 8.35
C SER A 48 15.03 1.92 8.18
N ALA A 49 14.15 2.93 8.09
CA ALA A 49 14.54 4.32 7.96
C ALA A 49 15.29 4.87 9.20
N TRP A 50 14.91 4.45 10.41
CA TRP A 50 15.67 4.83 11.61
C TRP A 50 17.00 4.09 11.72
N LEU A 51 17.10 2.85 11.23
CA LEU A 51 18.39 2.17 11.10
C LEU A 51 19.34 2.92 10.15
N ASP A 52 18.85 3.44 9.01
CA ASP A 52 19.61 4.33 8.12
C ASP A 52 20.10 5.60 8.86
N MET A 53 19.25 6.16 9.71
CA MET A 53 19.57 7.33 10.52
C MET A 53 20.72 7.05 11.49
N PHE A 54 20.67 5.94 12.22
CA PHE A 54 21.72 5.53 13.16
C PHE A 54 23.04 5.26 12.45
N GLN A 55 23.00 4.60 11.29
CA GLN A 55 24.19 4.37 10.47
C GLN A 55 24.83 5.69 10.01
N THR A 56 24.01 6.70 9.69
CA THR A 56 24.50 8.04 9.29
C THR A 56 25.11 8.82 10.47
N TYR A 57 24.71 8.53 11.71
CA TYR A 57 25.24 9.22 12.90
C TYR A 57 26.67 8.79 13.26
N GLY A 58 27.12 7.63 12.76
CA GLY A 58 28.46 7.10 13.04
C GLY A 58 28.50 6.35 14.37
N THR A 59 27.91 5.16 14.40
CA THR A 59 27.91 4.24 15.55
C THR A 59 29.15 3.35 15.58
N ASP A 60 29.41 2.69 16.73
CA ASP A 60 30.52 1.76 16.90
C ASP A 60 30.52 0.64 15.85
N PRO A 61 31.68 0.09 15.46
CA PRO A 61 31.78 -0.91 14.39
C PRO A 61 30.91 -2.15 14.59
N GLU A 62 30.80 -2.66 15.82
CA GLU A 62 29.96 -3.81 16.16
C GLU A 62 28.46 -3.51 15.98
N LEU A 63 28.03 -2.32 16.42
CA LEU A 63 26.65 -1.88 16.28
C LEU A 63 26.30 -1.64 14.79
N ASN A 64 27.23 -1.10 14.00
CA ASN A 64 27.04 -0.93 12.55
C ASN A 64 26.83 -2.29 11.86
N GLN A 65 27.55 -3.33 12.26
CA GLN A 65 27.37 -4.67 11.68
C GLN A 65 25.97 -5.21 11.99
N VAL A 66 25.48 -5.04 13.22
CA VAL A 66 24.11 -5.44 13.61
C VAL A 66 23.06 -4.64 12.83
N ILE A 67 23.24 -3.31 12.72
CA ILE A 67 22.36 -2.43 11.94
C ILE A 67 22.27 -2.91 10.48
N ASN A 68 23.41 -3.19 9.87
CA ASN A 68 23.48 -3.67 8.49
C ASN A 68 22.73 -5.00 8.29
N LEU A 69 22.92 -5.96 9.19
CA LEU A 69 22.21 -7.25 9.16
C LEU A 69 20.69 -7.05 9.27
N LEU A 70 20.25 -6.18 10.19
CA LEU A 70 18.83 -5.87 10.35
C LEU A 70 18.27 -5.22 9.08
N ARG A 71 18.97 -4.26 8.48
CA ARG A 71 18.55 -3.60 7.24
C ARG A 71 18.44 -4.60 6.08
N MET A 72 19.40 -5.51 5.96
CA MET A 72 19.42 -6.54 4.92
C MET A 72 18.17 -7.43 4.94
N ILE A 73 17.61 -7.68 6.13
CA ILE A 73 16.40 -8.48 6.33
C ILE A 73 15.14 -7.61 6.22
N LEU A 74 15.15 -6.45 6.84
CA LEU A 74 13.97 -5.61 6.99
C LEU A 74 13.54 -4.94 5.68
N GLN A 75 14.52 -4.62 4.81
CA GLN A 75 14.29 -4.04 3.51
C GLN A 75 13.43 -4.95 2.59
N PRO A 76 13.82 -6.22 2.31
CA PRO A 76 12.98 -7.12 1.52
C PRO A 76 11.64 -7.42 2.21
N ILE A 77 11.60 -7.56 3.53
CA ILE A 77 10.36 -7.78 4.27
C ILE A 77 9.39 -6.62 4.05
N SER A 78 9.85 -5.37 4.18
CA SER A 78 9.00 -4.19 3.94
C SER A 78 8.48 -4.16 2.50
N GLY A 79 9.34 -4.44 1.50
CA GLY A 79 8.93 -4.54 0.11
C GLY A 79 7.89 -5.63 -0.13
N LEU A 80 8.05 -6.80 0.50
CA LEU A 80 7.11 -7.91 0.40
C LEU A 80 5.74 -7.56 1.01
N LEU A 81 5.72 -6.91 2.18
CA LEU A 81 4.49 -6.47 2.83
C LEU A 81 3.74 -5.46 1.94
N LEU A 82 4.47 -4.51 1.34
CA LEU A 82 3.90 -3.57 0.37
C LEU A 82 3.38 -4.28 -0.88
N LEU A 83 4.08 -5.31 -1.36
CA LEU A 83 3.67 -6.12 -2.50
C LEU A 83 2.36 -6.86 -2.22
N ILE A 84 2.23 -7.50 -1.06
CA ILE A 84 1.01 -8.19 -0.64
C ILE A 84 -0.15 -7.20 -0.53
N PHE A 85 0.09 -6.04 0.09
CA PHE A 85 -0.88 -4.95 0.17
C PHE A 85 -1.32 -4.48 -1.22
N GLY A 86 -0.38 -4.10 -2.09
CA GLY A 86 -0.65 -3.57 -3.43
C GLY A 86 -1.39 -4.58 -4.31
N TRP A 87 -0.98 -5.85 -4.28
CA TRP A 87 -1.70 -6.94 -4.92
C TRP A 87 -3.13 -7.06 -4.38
N GLY A 88 -3.28 -6.98 -3.06
CA GLY A 88 -4.57 -7.02 -2.38
C GLY A 88 -5.52 -5.90 -2.80
N VAL A 89 -5.01 -4.67 -2.87
CA VAL A 89 -5.76 -3.48 -3.30
C VAL A 89 -6.16 -3.60 -4.77
N LEU A 90 -5.27 -4.10 -5.61
CA LEU A 90 -5.53 -4.26 -7.04
C LEU A 90 -6.57 -5.35 -7.32
N THR A 91 -6.49 -6.49 -6.63
CA THR A 91 -7.21 -7.72 -7.03
C THR A 91 -8.49 -7.99 -6.24
N LYS A 92 -8.52 -7.67 -4.95
CA LYS A 92 -9.61 -8.11 -4.05
C LYS A 92 -10.73 -7.09 -3.88
N ILE A 93 -10.52 -5.85 -4.33
CA ILE A 93 -11.50 -4.76 -4.16
C ILE A 93 -12.41 -4.67 -5.38
N LEU A 94 -11.86 -4.88 -6.57
CA LEU A 94 -12.59 -4.86 -7.84
C LEU A 94 -12.22 -6.10 -8.66
N PRO A 95 -13.19 -6.82 -9.27
CA PRO A 95 -12.88 -7.93 -10.15
C PRO A 95 -11.96 -7.45 -11.27
N LEU A 96 -10.90 -8.22 -11.50
CA LEU A 96 -9.94 -7.85 -12.53
C LEU A 96 -10.45 -8.24 -13.92
N PRO A 97 -10.00 -7.53 -14.99
CA PRO A 97 -10.20 -7.99 -16.36
C PRO A 97 -9.59 -9.37 -16.56
N GLY A 98 -10.20 -10.19 -17.41
CA GLY A 98 -9.79 -11.58 -17.66
C GLY A 98 -8.27 -11.78 -17.69
N TRP A 99 -7.52 -11.00 -18.48
CA TRP A 99 -6.07 -11.18 -18.73
C TRP A 99 -5.12 -11.02 -17.52
N THR A 100 -5.64 -10.62 -16.36
CA THR A 100 -4.83 -10.39 -15.16
C THR A 100 -4.45 -11.66 -14.39
N HIS A 101 -4.97 -12.83 -14.79
CA HIS A 101 -4.46 -14.13 -14.32
C HIS A 101 -2.97 -14.35 -14.69
N LEU A 102 -2.43 -13.55 -15.62
CA LEU A 102 -1.01 -13.56 -15.99
C LEU A 102 -0.12 -12.77 -15.01
N ILE A 103 -0.68 -11.92 -14.15
CA ILE A 103 0.11 -11.05 -13.24
C ILE A 103 0.90 -11.85 -12.17
N PRO A 104 0.39 -12.94 -11.58
CA PRO A 104 1.21 -13.80 -10.72
C PRO A 104 2.41 -14.37 -11.49
N GLY A 105 2.24 -14.74 -12.77
CA GLY A 105 3.32 -15.14 -13.66
C GLY A 105 4.33 -14.01 -13.92
N LEU A 106 3.84 -12.77 -14.10
CA LEU A 106 4.65 -11.57 -14.25
C LEU A 106 5.40 -11.18 -12.96
N LEU A 107 4.94 -11.60 -11.78
CA LEU A 107 5.66 -11.43 -10.49
C LEU A 107 6.65 -12.56 -10.22
N ILE A 108 6.35 -13.78 -10.67
CA ILE A 108 7.25 -14.93 -10.53
C ILE A 108 8.50 -14.76 -11.40
N VAL A 109 8.40 -14.19 -12.61
CA VAL A 109 9.53 -14.04 -13.52
C VAL A 109 10.63 -13.10 -12.98
N PRO A 110 10.34 -11.89 -12.46
CA PRO A 110 11.32 -11.03 -11.80
C PRO A 110 11.90 -11.68 -10.53
N VAL A 111 11.06 -12.32 -9.71
CA VAL A 111 11.52 -13.03 -8.50
C VAL A 111 12.45 -14.18 -8.86
N ALA A 112 12.12 -14.98 -9.87
CA ALA A 112 12.95 -16.09 -10.34
C ALA A 112 14.23 -15.61 -11.05
N PHE A 113 14.14 -14.56 -11.87
CA PHE A 113 15.29 -13.94 -12.53
C PHE A 113 16.29 -13.40 -11.51
N VAL A 114 15.80 -12.83 -10.41
CA VAL A 114 16.67 -12.29 -9.38
C VAL A 114 17.13 -13.32 -8.38
N ILE A 115 16.35 -14.35 -8.08
CA ILE A 115 16.89 -15.51 -7.35
C ILE A 115 18.04 -16.12 -8.17
N ALA A 116 17.87 -16.32 -9.47
CA ALA A 116 18.94 -16.82 -10.35
C ALA A 116 20.14 -15.85 -10.45
N TYR A 117 19.89 -14.54 -10.50
CA TYR A 117 20.94 -13.51 -10.51
C TYR A 117 21.66 -13.38 -9.16
N ALA A 118 20.95 -13.46 -8.04
CA ALA A 118 21.52 -13.48 -6.70
C ALA A 118 22.38 -14.74 -6.52
N SER A 119 21.89 -15.92 -6.92
CA SER A 119 22.65 -17.18 -6.89
C SER A 119 23.96 -17.11 -7.70
N THR A 120 24.00 -16.34 -8.79
CA THR A 120 25.22 -16.15 -9.58
C THR A 120 26.14 -15.06 -9.02
N THR A 121 25.59 -14.07 -8.31
CA THR A 121 26.35 -12.95 -7.71
C THR A 121 26.98 -13.32 -6.36
N PHE A 122 26.40 -14.25 -5.59
CA PHE A 122 26.99 -14.79 -4.34
C PHE A 122 28.35 -15.49 -4.54
N ILE A 123 28.75 -15.73 -5.79
CA ILE A 123 30.05 -16.31 -6.16
C ILE A 123 31.16 -15.23 -6.24
N THR A 124 30.82 -13.93 -6.15
CA THR A 124 31.77 -12.82 -6.28
C THR A 124 31.93 -12.06 -4.95
N PRO A 125 33.16 -11.76 -4.47
CA PRO A 125 33.36 -11.04 -3.21
C PRO A 125 32.98 -9.56 -3.38
N SER A 126 31.74 -9.22 -3.06
CA SER A 126 31.26 -7.84 -2.90
C SER A 126 30.41 -7.75 -1.61
N PRO A 127 30.30 -6.58 -0.97
CA PRO A 127 29.44 -6.41 0.19
C PRO A 127 27.99 -6.77 -0.18
N ILE A 128 27.48 -7.86 0.37
CA ILE A 128 26.19 -8.50 0.02
C ILE A 128 24.98 -7.55 0.23
N GLU A 129 25.16 -6.51 1.05
CA GLU A 129 24.13 -5.55 1.46
C GLU A 129 23.60 -4.68 0.30
N ILE A 130 24.48 -4.21 -0.59
CA ILE A 130 24.12 -3.28 -1.68
C ILE A 130 23.20 -3.97 -2.71
N PRO A 131 23.52 -5.17 -3.23
CA PRO A 131 22.64 -5.88 -4.15
C PRO A 131 21.24 -6.13 -3.56
N ILE A 132 21.15 -6.48 -2.27
CA ILE A 132 19.86 -6.83 -1.63
C ILE A 132 18.92 -5.63 -1.55
N ASP A 133 19.40 -4.43 -1.19
CA ASP A 133 18.56 -3.23 -1.17
C ASP A 133 18.00 -2.91 -2.56
N ILE A 134 18.87 -2.92 -3.57
CA ILE A 134 18.55 -2.60 -4.96
C ILE A 134 17.52 -3.56 -5.52
N TRP A 135 17.75 -4.86 -5.36
CA TRP A 135 16.85 -5.89 -5.87
C TRP A 135 15.52 -5.91 -5.12
N SER A 136 15.52 -5.69 -3.80
CA SER A 136 14.28 -5.57 -3.02
C SER A 136 13.42 -4.42 -3.52
N ARG A 137 14.03 -3.29 -3.91
CA ARG A 137 13.32 -2.15 -4.48
C ARG A 137 12.70 -2.49 -5.83
N TYR A 138 13.47 -3.04 -6.76
CA TYR A 138 12.97 -3.35 -8.10
C TYR A 138 11.92 -4.46 -8.13
N LEU A 139 12.05 -5.48 -7.28
CA LEU A 139 11.21 -6.67 -7.32
C LEU A 139 9.99 -6.65 -6.42
N LEU A 140 10.09 -5.95 -5.29
CA LEU A 140 9.07 -6.02 -4.26
C LEU A 140 8.44 -4.64 -4.09
N TYR A 141 9.27 -3.64 -3.81
CA TYR A 141 8.78 -2.30 -3.50
C TYR A 141 8.12 -1.64 -4.72
N LEU A 142 8.80 -1.60 -5.87
CA LEU A 142 8.33 -0.99 -7.10
C LEU A 142 7.00 -1.62 -7.57
N PRO A 143 6.91 -2.94 -7.80
CA PRO A 143 5.65 -3.54 -8.24
C PRO A 143 4.57 -3.45 -7.16
N GLY A 144 4.91 -3.56 -5.88
CA GLY A 144 3.94 -3.37 -4.79
C GLY A 144 3.32 -1.98 -4.79
N SER A 145 4.16 -0.95 -4.85
CA SER A 145 3.72 0.45 -4.92
C SER A 145 2.95 0.74 -6.21
N PHE A 146 3.43 0.22 -7.35
CA PHE A 146 2.75 0.38 -8.63
C PHE A 146 1.35 -0.26 -8.63
N MET A 147 1.22 -1.49 -8.13
CA MET A 147 -0.07 -2.17 -8.02
C MET A 147 -1.02 -1.47 -7.04
N ALA A 148 -0.51 -0.97 -5.91
CA ALA A 148 -1.30 -0.13 -5.00
C ALA A 148 -1.83 1.12 -5.74
N GLY A 149 -0.95 1.81 -6.46
CA GLY A 149 -1.30 2.98 -7.27
C GLY A 149 -2.40 2.70 -8.28
N ILE A 150 -2.23 1.69 -9.13
CA ILE A 150 -3.24 1.27 -10.11
C ILE A 150 -4.53 0.81 -9.43
N GLY A 151 -4.43 0.11 -8.31
CA GLY A 151 -5.59 -0.34 -7.53
C GLY A 151 -6.45 0.83 -7.03
N PHE A 152 -5.83 1.89 -6.52
CA PHE A 152 -6.55 3.10 -6.11
C PHE A 152 -7.11 3.90 -7.31
N LEU A 153 -6.38 3.99 -8.42
CA LEU A 153 -6.90 4.63 -9.65
C LEU A 153 -8.12 3.91 -10.25
N ARG A 154 -8.18 2.59 -10.13
CA ARG A 154 -9.38 1.83 -10.51
C ARG A 154 -10.56 2.15 -9.60
N GLN A 155 -10.33 2.29 -8.31
CA GLN A 155 -11.38 2.69 -7.36
C GLN A 155 -11.87 4.12 -7.60
N TRP A 156 -11.01 5.05 -8.02
CA TRP A 156 -11.42 6.41 -8.39
C TRP A 156 -12.56 6.41 -9.41
N HIS A 157 -12.43 5.64 -10.49
CA HIS A 157 -13.44 5.55 -11.54
C HIS A 157 -14.77 4.99 -11.01
N GLU A 158 -14.73 3.96 -10.17
CA GLU A 158 -15.94 3.35 -9.62
C GLU A 158 -16.62 4.22 -8.55
N GLN A 159 -15.87 4.86 -7.66
CA GLN A 159 -16.44 5.75 -6.65
C GLN A 159 -17.06 6.99 -7.30
N LYS A 160 -16.47 7.49 -8.40
CA LYS A 160 -17.07 8.57 -9.20
C LYS A 160 -18.41 8.16 -9.79
N LYS A 161 -18.54 6.94 -10.35
CA LYS A 161 -19.81 6.41 -10.87
C LYS A 161 -20.89 6.28 -9.79
N ARG A 162 -20.49 5.95 -8.56
CA ARG A 162 -21.39 5.82 -7.40
C ARG A 162 -21.80 7.16 -6.77
N GLY A 163 -21.32 8.29 -7.30
CA GLY A 163 -21.63 9.63 -6.79
C GLY A 163 -20.79 10.08 -5.58
N TYR A 164 -19.83 9.27 -5.13
CA TYR A 164 -18.94 9.62 -4.00
C TYR A 164 -17.72 10.43 -4.48
N SER A 165 -17.95 11.67 -4.92
CA SER A 165 -16.94 12.52 -5.56
C SER A 165 -15.74 12.87 -4.66
N GLU A 166 -15.95 13.05 -3.36
CA GLU A 166 -14.88 13.30 -2.38
C GLU A 166 -13.96 12.09 -2.23
N VAL A 167 -14.56 10.91 -2.03
CA VAL A 167 -13.82 9.64 -1.91
C VAL A 167 -13.10 9.33 -3.22
N ALA A 168 -13.73 9.60 -4.36
CA ALA A 168 -13.11 9.43 -5.66
C ALA A 168 -11.83 10.29 -5.80
N ARG A 169 -11.88 11.59 -5.45
CA ARG A 169 -10.70 12.47 -5.48
C ARG A 169 -9.58 11.98 -4.57
N LEU A 170 -9.93 11.46 -3.40
CA LEU A 170 -8.97 10.88 -2.47
C LEU A 170 -8.32 9.62 -3.05
N MET A 171 -9.09 8.70 -3.64
CA MET A 171 -8.54 7.52 -4.32
C MET A 171 -7.61 7.91 -5.48
N LEU A 172 -7.96 8.94 -6.25
CA LEU A 172 -7.09 9.46 -7.31
C LEU A 172 -5.76 9.96 -6.74
N ALA A 173 -5.81 10.81 -5.71
CA ALA A 173 -4.63 11.37 -5.07
C ALA A 173 -3.75 10.27 -4.45
N THR A 174 -4.33 9.33 -3.72
CA THR A 174 -3.61 8.17 -3.15
C THR A 174 -2.96 7.32 -4.23
N GLY A 175 -3.67 7.09 -5.35
CA GLY A 175 -3.13 6.35 -6.49
C GLY A 175 -1.91 7.03 -7.11
N ILE A 176 -1.99 8.34 -7.33
CA ILE A 176 -0.87 9.15 -7.85
C ILE A 176 0.31 9.14 -6.86
N ALA A 177 0.05 9.27 -5.56
CA ALA A 177 1.09 9.25 -4.54
C ALA A 177 1.86 7.92 -4.53
N PHE A 178 1.18 6.77 -4.63
CA PHE A 178 1.86 5.47 -4.74
C PHE A 178 2.63 5.31 -6.06
N LEU A 179 2.12 5.81 -7.18
CA LEU A 179 2.87 5.79 -8.44
C LEU A 179 4.14 6.66 -8.36
N PHE A 180 4.05 7.82 -7.71
CA PHE A 180 5.20 8.67 -7.42
C PHE A 180 6.19 7.97 -6.48
N GLU A 181 5.71 7.33 -5.42
CA GLU A 181 6.52 6.50 -4.51
C GLU A 181 7.24 5.37 -5.27
N ALA A 182 6.55 4.69 -6.19
CA ALA A 182 7.12 3.63 -7.02
C ALA A 182 8.29 4.14 -7.86
N PHE A 183 8.19 5.36 -8.38
CA PHE A 183 9.25 6.02 -9.12
C PHE A 183 10.43 6.42 -8.21
N VAL A 184 10.19 7.21 -7.17
CA VAL A 184 11.25 7.82 -6.34
C VAL A 184 11.96 6.81 -5.44
N VAL A 185 11.25 5.80 -4.94
CA VAL A 185 11.81 4.79 -4.00
C VAL A 185 12.14 3.49 -4.71
N GLY A 186 11.29 3.08 -5.65
CA GLY A 186 11.41 1.80 -6.35
C GLY A 186 12.35 1.86 -7.55
N LEU A 187 12.27 2.92 -8.36
CA LEU A 187 13.01 3.01 -9.62
C LEU A 187 14.32 3.78 -9.48
N VAL A 188 14.33 4.92 -8.74
CA VAL A 188 15.55 5.70 -8.48
C VAL A 188 16.38 5.03 -7.38
N VAL A 189 17.55 4.52 -7.74
CA VAL A 189 18.41 3.67 -6.89
C VAL A 189 19.88 4.12 -7.12
N PRO A 190 20.82 3.96 -6.17
CA PRO A 190 22.19 4.44 -6.39
C PRO A 190 22.81 3.72 -7.59
N ALA A 191 23.69 4.40 -8.34
CA ALA A 191 24.50 3.76 -9.35
C ALA A 191 25.26 2.58 -8.74
N ALA A 192 24.89 1.38 -9.18
CA ALA A 192 25.52 0.15 -8.74
C ALA A 192 25.64 -0.83 -9.91
N PRO A 193 26.65 -1.71 -9.88
CA PRO A 193 26.88 -2.69 -10.94
C PRO A 193 25.75 -3.71 -11.14
N TYR A 194 24.78 -3.74 -10.22
CA TYR A 194 23.76 -4.77 -10.08
C TYR A 194 22.34 -4.29 -10.44
N GLY A 195 22.19 -3.03 -10.87
CA GLY A 195 20.92 -2.54 -11.40
C GLY A 195 20.70 -2.97 -12.86
N PRO A 196 19.45 -2.97 -13.38
CA PRO A 196 19.16 -3.28 -14.79
C PRO A 196 19.89 -2.37 -15.77
N ALA A 197 20.40 -1.22 -15.30
CA ALA A 197 21.21 -0.30 -16.07
C ALA A 197 22.69 -0.69 -16.20
N SER A 198 23.26 -1.66 -15.47
CA SER A 198 24.74 -1.76 -15.34
C SER A 198 25.39 -3.06 -15.83
N TYR A 199 24.76 -3.83 -16.72
CA TYR A 199 25.43 -5.03 -17.25
C TYR A 199 26.54 -4.73 -18.27
N TYR A 200 26.49 -3.58 -18.97
CA TYR A 200 27.44 -3.26 -20.04
C TYR A 200 28.62 -2.37 -19.62
N ASN A 201 28.75 -2.01 -18.33
CA ASN A 201 29.78 -1.08 -17.89
C ASN A 201 30.82 -1.62 -16.93
N TYR A 202 30.91 -2.95 -16.80
CA TYR A 202 32.13 -3.52 -16.25
C TYR A 202 33.21 -3.45 -17.31
N ASN A 203 34.16 -2.54 -17.11
CA ASN A 203 35.50 -2.79 -17.60
C ASN A 203 35.99 -4.08 -16.91
N ARG A 204 35.94 -5.20 -17.62
CA ARG A 204 36.48 -6.49 -17.17
C ARG A 204 38.01 -6.49 -17.13
N THR A 205 38.67 -5.34 -17.32
CA THR A 205 40.11 -5.19 -17.21
C THR A 205 40.47 -4.22 -16.08
N VAL A 206 40.52 -4.74 -14.86
CA VAL A 206 41.44 -4.20 -13.82
C VAL A 206 42.60 -5.18 -13.56
N TYR A 207 42.71 -6.24 -14.37
CA TYR A 207 43.97 -6.96 -14.56
C TYR A 207 44.14 -7.28 -16.03
N ASP A 208 44.57 -6.29 -16.81
CA ASP A 208 45.32 -6.61 -18.02
C ASP A 208 46.70 -7.06 -17.53
N ALA A 209 47.04 -8.34 -17.69
CA ALA A 209 48.27 -8.91 -17.14
C ALA A 209 49.57 -8.32 -17.75
N PHE A 210 49.44 -7.34 -18.65
CA PHE A 210 50.53 -6.82 -19.47
C PHE A 210 50.63 -5.29 -19.56
N THR A 211 49.77 -4.51 -18.91
CA THR A 211 49.81 -3.04 -19.02
C THR A 211 49.50 -2.37 -17.68
N GLY A 212 50.52 -1.76 -17.09
CA GLY A 212 50.46 -1.06 -15.80
C GLY A 212 49.74 0.30 -15.83
N ASP A 213 48.71 0.47 -16.66
CA ASP A 213 47.89 1.69 -16.68
C ASP A 213 46.58 1.48 -15.92
N GLN A 214 46.39 2.29 -14.88
CA GLN A 214 45.16 2.40 -14.11
C GLN A 214 44.10 3.09 -14.99
N ALA A 215 43.28 2.32 -15.68
CA ALA A 215 42.14 2.85 -16.41
C ALA A 215 41.09 3.41 -15.41
N VAL A 216 41.11 4.72 -15.21
CA VAL A 216 40.04 5.46 -14.52
C VAL A 216 38.79 5.42 -15.40
N SER A 217 37.80 4.61 -15.00
CA SER A 217 36.49 4.63 -15.64
C SER A 217 35.69 5.82 -15.14
N ASP A 218 35.75 6.94 -15.87
CA ASP A 218 35.12 8.20 -15.48
C ASP A 218 33.61 8.29 -15.79
N LYS A 219 32.97 7.25 -16.37
CA LYS A 219 31.53 7.31 -16.72
C LYS A 219 30.78 5.98 -16.58
N PRO A 220 29.64 5.97 -15.86
CA PRO A 220 28.65 4.89 -15.94
C PRO A 220 28.00 4.86 -17.34
N PHE A 221 28.21 3.81 -18.13
CA PHE A 221 27.40 3.48 -19.31
C PHE A 221 26.27 2.54 -18.90
N GLY A 222 25.19 3.12 -18.40
CA GLY A 222 23.91 2.42 -18.34
C GLY A 222 22.93 2.91 -19.39
N LEU A 223 21.96 2.07 -19.75
CA LEU A 223 20.87 2.43 -20.67
C LEU A 223 20.02 3.62 -20.17
N VAL A 224 20.18 4.02 -18.89
CA VAL A 224 19.33 4.98 -18.21
C VAL A 224 20.16 5.85 -17.24
N ASN A 225 21.14 6.58 -17.75
CA ASN A 225 22.02 7.46 -16.96
C ASN A 225 21.30 8.61 -16.21
N TRP A 226 19.98 8.76 -16.33
CA TRP A 226 19.18 9.82 -15.68
C TRP A 226 18.54 9.40 -14.34
N LEU A 227 18.63 8.12 -13.96
CA LEU A 227 17.88 7.53 -12.83
C LEU A 227 18.72 7.29 -11.57
N ASP A 228 19.86 7.98 -11.48
CA ASP A 228 20.81 7.91 -10.36
C ASP A 228 20.64 9.10 -9.39
N TYR A 229 21.08 8.91 -8.15
CA TYR A 229 21.02 9.90 -7.08
C TYR A 229 21.71 11.21 -7.47
N ASP A 230 22.87 11.11 -8.11
CA ASP A 230 23.65 12.27 -8.54
C ASP A 230 22.88 13.09 -9.59
N ARG A 231 22.20 12.44 -10.53
CA ARG A 231 21.37 13.15 -11.52
C ARG A 231 20.13 13.79 -10.93
N VAL A 232 19.50 13.15 -9.96
CA VAL A 232 18.38 13.78 -9.24
C VAL A 232 18.86 15.02 -8.51
N LEU A 233 20.03 14.96 -7.88
CA LEU A 233 20.62 16.11 -7.20
C LEU A 233 20.99 17.23 -8.18
N GLU A 234 21.63 16.91 -9.30
CA GLU A 234 21.96 17.88 -10.36
C GLU A 234 20.72 18.55 -10.96
N THR A 235 19.65 17.77 -11.19
CA THR A 235 18.45 18.27 -11.87
C THR A 235 17.54 19.06 -10.94
N THR A 236 17.37 18.59 -9.70
CA THR A 236 16.39 19.15 -8.77
C THR A 236 17.01 20.09 -7.72
N GLY A 237 18.34 20.09 -7.59
CA GLY A 237 19.06 20.77 -6.52
C GLY A 237 18.86 20.15 -5.13
N LEU A 238 18.08 19.07 -5.02
CA LEU A 238 17.75 18.40 -3.76
C LEU A 238 18.11 16.91 -3.82
N PRO A 239 18.55 16.35 -2.69
CA PRO A 239 18.93 14.94 -2.64
C PRO A 239 17.70 14.04 -2.76
N ILE A 240 17.87 12.83 -3.32
CA ILE A 240 16.77 11.87 -3.50
C ILE A 240 16.03 11.56 -2.19
N GLN A 241 16.73 11.56 -1.06
CA GLN A 241 16.15 11.31 0.26
C GLN A 241 15.06 12.33 0.60
N PHE A 242 15.19 13.58 0.13
CA PHE A 242 14.16 14.60 0.32
C PHE A 242 12.89 14.27 -0.45
N TRP A 243 13.01 13.86 -1.71
CA TRP A 243 11.87 13.47 -2.54
C TRP A 243 11.16 12.23 -1.99
N ARG A 244 11.92 11.27 -1.44
CA ARG A 244 11.38 10.10 -0.74
C ARG A 244 10.62 10.50 0.53
N MET A 245 11.19 11.41 1.32
CA MET A 245 10.52 11.94 2.49
C MET A 245 9.19 12.61 2.14
N LEU A 246 9.18 13.45 1.09
CA LEU A 246 7.98 14.11 0.61
C LEU A 246 6.92 13.12 0.13
N SER A 247 7.34 12.10 -0.65
CA SER A 247 6.43 11.09 -1.18
C SER A 247 5.82 10.23 -0.05
N ALA A 248 6.59 9.85 0.96
CA ALA A 248 6.06 9.14 2.13
C ALA A 248 5.10 9.97 2.96
N ILE A 249 5.38 11.26 3.18
CA ILE A 249 4.44 12.15 3.87
C ILE A 249 3.13 12.21 3.09
N ALA A 250 3.20 12.35 1.76
CA ALA A 250 2.02 12.37 0.90
C ALA A 250 1.23 11.04 0.98
N VAL A 251 1.90 9.90 0.84
CA VAL A 251 1.28 8.57 0.97
C VAL A 251 0.63 8.41 2.34
N THR A 252 1.35 8.70 3.43
CA THR A 252 0.83 8.62 4.79
C THR A 252 -0.40 9.49 4.96
N ALA A 253 -0.33 10.78 4.64
CA ALA A 253 -1.43 11.71 4.82
C ALA A 253 -2.68 11.27 4.03
N LEU A 254 -2.51 10.89 2.76
CA LEU A 254 -3.61 10.49 1.89
C LEU A 254 -4.22 9.15 2.29
N VAL A 255 -3.39 8.19 2.70
CA VAL A 255 -3.88 6.89 3.15
C VAL A 255 -4.60 7.04 4.48
N VAL A 256 -4.04 7.73 5.48
CA VAL A 256 -4.70 7.97 6.77
C VAL A 256 -6.02 8.73 6.58
N THR A 257 -6.03 9.77 5.75
CA THR A 257 -7.29 10.46 5.40
C THR A 257 -8.28 9.51 4.72
N GLY A 258 -7.80 8.62 3.85
CA GLY A 258 -8.58 7.58 3.19
C GLY A 258 -9.25 6.65 4.19
N LEU A 259 -8.49 6.19 5.17
CA LEU A 259 -8.94 5.35 6.25
C LEU A 259 -10.08 6.02 7.05
N ASP A 260 -9.93 7.28 7.45
CA ASP A 260 -10.95 8.03 8.19
C ASP A 260 -12.23 8.26 7.37
N VAL A 261 -12.08 8.57 6.08
CA VAL A 261 -13.23 8.79 5.17
C VAL A 261 -14.03 7.51 4.97
N PHE A 262 -13.37 6.35 4.84
CA PHE A 262 -14.05 5.07 4.75
C PHE A 262 -14.82 4.72 6.03
N ASP A 263 -14.26 5.02 7.20
CA ASP A 263 -14.98 4.83 8.47
C ASP A 263 -16.20 5.74 8.59
N ALA A 264 -16.08 6.99 8.14
CA ALA A 264 -17.20 7.94 8.11
C ALA A 264 -18.32 7.47 7.16
N LEU A 265 -17.98 7.00 5.95
CA LEU A 265 -18.96 6.43 5.02
C LEU A 265 -19.68 5.23 5.62
N ARG A 266 -18.93 4.35 6.28
CA ARG A 266 -19.45 3.15 6.90
C ARG A 266 -20.45 3.46 8.00
N LYS A 267 -20.14 4.43 8.86
CA LYS A 267 -21.04 4.89 9.93
C LYS A 267 -22.37 5.39 9.35
N ARG A 268 -22.33 6.13 8.24
CA ARG A 268 -23.54 6.61 7.54
C ARG A 268 -24.38 5.46 6.96
N GLN A 269 -23.76 4.48 6.31
CA GLN A 269 -24.48 3.32 5.76
C GLN A 269 -25.14 2.49 6.85
N MET A 270 -24.46 2.28 7.98
CA MET A 270 -25.03 1.53 9.11
C MET A 270 -26.23 2.25 9.71
N GLN A 271 -26.17 3.58 9.84
CA GLN A 271 -27.31 4.39 10.28
C GLN A 271 -28.49 4.32 9.31
N GLN A 272 -28.22 4.33 7.99
CA GLN A 272 -29.29 4.18 7.00
C GLN A 272 -29.98 2.82 7.10
N LEU A 273 -29.20 1.73 7.19
CA LEU A 273 -29.74 0.38 7.36
C LEU A 273 -30.51 0.21 8.68
N GLN A 274 -30.02 0.82 9.77
CA GLN A 274 -30.74 0.85 11.04
C GLN A 274 -32.06 1.60 10.92
N ASN A 275 -32.06 2.79 10.33
CA ASN A 275 -33.27 3.58 10.12
C ASN A 275 -34.28 2.86 9.21
N GLU A 276 -33.82 2.16 8.17
CA GLU A 276 -34.69 1.34 7.31
C GLU A 276 -35.29 0.17 8.07
N ARG A 277 -34.48 -0.52 8.89
CA ARG A 277 -34.95 -1.59 9.76
C ARG A 277 -35.98 -1.09 10.77
N ASP A 278 -35.72 0.04 11.42
CA ASP A 278 -36.61 0.61 12.43
C ASP A 278 -37.94 1.04 11.80
N ARG A 279 -37.90 1.64 10.59
CA ARG A 279 -39.11 1.94 9.81
C ARG A 279 -39.87 0.68 9.43
N ALA A 280 -39.18 -0.37 8.97
CA ALA A 280 -39.81 -1.64 8.62
C ALA A 280 -40.47 -2.31 9.85
N GLN A 281 -39.78 -2.33 10.99
CA GLN A 281 -40.31 -2.84 12.25
C GLN A 281 -41.52 -2.05 12.72
N GLN A 282 -41.45 -0.71 12.68
CA GLN A 282 -42.57 0.14 13.06
C GLN A 282 -43.77 -0.09 12.14
N SER A 283 -43.56 -0.21 10.83
CA SER A 283 -44.63 -0.49 9.87
C SER A 283 -45.30 -1.84 10.14
N ALA A 284 -44.51 -2.88 10.46
CA ALA A 284 -45.02 -4.20 10.81
C ALA A 284 -45.85 -4.17 12.10
N ILE A 285 -45.38 -3.47 13.13
CA ILE A 285 -46.12 -3.29 14.39
C ILE A 285 -47.45 -2.59 14.11
N THR A 286 -47.43 -1.47 13.39
CA THR A 286 -48.66 -0.73 13.08
C THR A 286 -49.65 -1.55 12.25
N ALA A 287 -49.16 -2.35 11.29
CA ALA A 287 -50.00 -3.25 10.51
C ALA A 287 -50.64 -4.33 11.39
N GLN A 288 -49.89 -4.89 12.35
CA GLN A 288 -50.40 -5.87 13.30
C GLN A 288 -51.45 -5.25 14.25
N THR A 289 -51.21 -4.04 14.75
CA THR A 289 -52.18 -3.33 15.61
C THR A 289 -53.47 -3.02 14.84
N ALA A 290 -53.36 -2.52 13.60
CA ALA A 290 -54.52 -2.23 12.75
C ALA A 290 -55.32 -3.49 12.39
N ALA A 291 -54.64 -4.61 12.08
CA ALA A 291 -55.29 -5.89 11.83
C ALA A 291 -56.04 -6.40 13.07
N ARG A 292 -55.45 -6.25 14.27
CA ARG A 292 -56.09 -6.61 15.53
C ARG A 292 -57.34 -5.77 15.81
N GLN A 293 -57.26 -4.46 15.66
CA GLN A 293 -58.42 -3.57 15.82
C GLN A 293 -59.52 -3.89 14.81
N THR A 294 -59.16 -4.21 13.57
CA THR A 294 -60.11 -4.61 12.54
C THR A 294 -60.84 -5.90 12.95
N ALA A 295 -60.13 -6.90 13.48
CA ALA A 295 -60.72 -8.13 13.97
C ALA A 295 -61.64 -7.92 15.19
N GLU A 296 -61.25 -7.06 16.14
CA GLU A 296 -62.09 -6.67 17.28
C GLU A 296 -63.40 -6.01 16.79
N ASN A 297 -63.31 -5.04 15.87
CA ASN A 297 -64.48 -4.38 15.30
C ASN A 297 -65.43 -5.35 14.55
N TRP A 298 -64.90 -6.31 13.79
CA TRP A 298 -65.71 -7.34 13.14
C TRP A 298 -66.41 -8.24 14.16
N THR A 299 -65.72 -8.57 15.25
CA THR A 299 -66.29 -9.39 16.33
C THR A 299 -67.45 -8.65 17.01
N ASP A 300 -67.27 -7.37 17.34
CA ASP A 300 -68.31 -6.53 17.94
C ASP A 300 -69.51 -6.34 17.00
N ALA A 301 -69.25 -6.14 15.70
CA ALA A 301 -70.31 -6.05 14.69
C ALA A 301 -71.13 -7.33 14.63
N LEU A 302 -70.49 -8.51 14.61
CA LEU A 302 -71.16 -9.81 14.61
C LEU A 302 -72.00 -10.02 15.89
N ILE A 303 -71.46 -9.67 17.06
CA ILE A 303 -72.19 -9.74 18.33
C ILE A 303 -73.43 -8.83 18.30
N SER A 304 -73.30 -7.60 17.80
CA SER A 304 -74.40 -6.65 17.72
C SER A 304 -75.53 -7.13 16.79
N ILE A 305 -75.18 -7.72 15.63
CA ILE A 305 -76.15 -8.30 14.69
C ILE A 305 -76.88 -9.47 15.35
N SER A 306 -76.13 -10.38 16.00
CA SER A 306 -76.70 -11.52 16.73
C SER A 306 -77.70 -11.07 17.80
N ARG A 307 -77.33 -10.06 18.61
CA ARG A 307 -78.22 -9.49 19.64
C ARG A 307 -79.50 -8.92 19.04
N ARG A 308 -79.38 -8.21 17.91
CA ARG A 308 -80.53 -7.59 17.22
C ARG A 308 -81.47 -8.63 16.61
N ILE A 309 -80.95 -9.76 16.12
CA ILE A 309 -81.76 -10.89 15.64
C ILE A 309 -82.49 -11.55 16.82
N ALA A 310 -81.83 -11.72 17.97
CA ALA A 310 -82.44 -12.29 19.16
C ALA A 310 -83.58 -11.44 19.74
N GLU A 311 -83.51 -10.10 19.60
CA GLU A 311 -84.58 -9.17 20.02
C GLU A 311 -85.78 -9.13 19.06
N LEU A 312 -85.68 -9.70 17.85
CA LEU A 312 -86.74 -9.73 16.83
C LEU A 312 -87.58 -11.02 16.84
N ASN A 313 -87.24 -12.00 17.68
CA ASN A 313 -87.98 -13.25 17.92
C ASN A 313 -88.66 -13.23 19.28
#